data_AF-A0A943FQ44-F1
#
_entry.id   AF-A0A943FQ44-F1
#
_cell.length_a   1.000
_cell.length_b   1.000
_cell.length_c   1.000
_cell.angle_alpha   90.00
_cell.angle_beta   90.00
_cell.angle_gamma   90.00
#
_symmetry.space_group_name_H-M   'P 1'
#
loop_
_entity.id
_entity.type
_entity.pdbx_description
1 polymer ?
#
loop_
_entity_poly.entity_id
_entity_poly.type
_entity_poly.pdbx_seq_one_letter_code
_entity_poly.pdbx_strand_id
1 'polypeptide(L)'
;MGQKVNPHGMRVGVIKDWDSRWYASNEKVGDLLVEDHKIRVYLKKLLFAAGVSKIEIERSNEVVTIYLHVARPGVVIGKGGEQIEQYRKDVEKLIGKTVKLNIVEVRNPDMDAQLVAENIAAQLEKRISHRRAMKNAMGRAMRAGAKGIKCNCGGRLGGREIAGSEHYHEGTIPLQTLRADIDYGFAEAATTFGRIGVKVWIYKGEILSQALRTTPRTLDTSKPYQERRERRGNRRDGDRRGGRLPQARRKERRRRSVMLLPKRVKYRRVHRGRLTGKAMRGNKVTYGEYGLVALEPSWITSNQIEAARIAMTRYTKRGGQVWIKIFPDKPITEKPAETRMGSGKGSPEYWVAVVKPGRVMFEIAGVSEEVAREALRLASHKLPIKTKIVKREDLEAQEVGE
;
A
#
# COMPACT_ATOMS: atom_id res chain seq x y z
N MET A 1 8.59 -4.74 15.65
CA MET A 1 7.18 -4.42 15.84
C MET A 1 6.73 -3.38 14.81
N GLY A 2 6.31 -3.82 13.62
CA GLY A 2 5.77 -2.90 12.63
C GLY A 2 4.42 -2.32 13.08
N GLN A 3 4.29 -0.99 13.08
CA GLN A 3 3.00 -0.31 13.20
C GLN A 3 2.13 -0.65 11.99
N LYS A 4 0.84 -0.93 12.21
CA LYS A 4 -0.12 -1.22 11.15
C LYS A 4 -1.10 -0.07 11.03
N VAL A 5 -1.40 0.34 9.80
CA VAL A 5 -2.40 1.36 9.51
C VAL A 5 -3.80 0.84 9.87
N ASN A 6 -4.67 1.71 10.38
CA ASN A 6 -6.07 1.38 10.62
C ASN A 6 -6.76 1.03 9.27
N PRO A 7 -7.34 -0.18 9.12
CA PRO A 7 -7.97 -0.59 7.86
C PRO A 7 -9.14 0.29 7.44
N HIS A 8 -9.91 0.81 8.40
CA HIS A 8 -11.03 1.71 8.13
C HIS A 8 -10.50 3.06 7.64
N GLY A 9 -9.61 3.69 8.42
CA GLY A 9 -9.03 4.99 8.08
C GLY A 9 -8.30 5.01 6.73
N MET A 10 -7.61 3.93 6.37
CA MET A 10 -6.94 3.78 5.08
C MET A 10 -7.91 3.75 3.88
N ARG A 11 -9.21 3.50 4.12
CA ARG A 11 -10.25 3.30 3.11
C ARG A 11 -11.29 4.43 3.05
N VAL A 12 -11.31 5.31 4.05
CA VAL A 12 -12.16 6.51 4.06
C VAL A 12 -11.81 7.37 2.85
N GLY A 13 -12.82 7.81 2.10
CA GLY A 13 -12.67 8.62 0.89
C GLY A 13 -12.34 7.83 -0.38
N VAL A 14 -12.16 6.51 -0.31
CA VAL A 14 -11.97 5.63 -1.49
C VAL A 14 -13.14 4.67 -1.66
N ILE A 15 -13.42 3.88 -0.61
CA ILE A 15 -14.52 2.90 -0.60
C ILE A 15 -15.46 3.05 0.61
N LYS A 16 -15.01 3.72 1.67
CA LYS A 16 -15.80 4.00 2.87
C LYS A 16 -16.10 5.49 2.96
N ASP A 17 -17.29 5.80 3.43
CA ASP A 17 -17.71 7.18 3.75
C ASP A 17 -17.41 7.54 5.20
N TRP A 18 -17.58 8.82 5.50
CA TRP A 18 -17.42 9.39 6.83
C TRP A 18 -18.60 9.08 7.74
N ASP A 19 -18.32 8.85 9.02
CA ASP A 19 -19.37 8.64 10.02
C ASP A 19 -20.05 9.95 10.45
N SER A 20 -19.35 11.08 10.42
CA SER A 20 -19.94 12.41 10.65
C SER A 20 -19.92 13.18 9.33
N ARG A 21 -21.09 13.67 8.90
CA ARG A 21 -21.28 14.39 7.63
C ARG A 21 -21.92 15.75 7.91
N TRP A 22 -21.08 16.77 8.05
CA TRP A 22 -21.52 18.15 8.24
C TRP A 22 -20.43 19.13 7.85
N TYR A 23 -20.82 20.38 7.65
CA TYR A 23 -19.92 21.49 7.34
C TYR A 23 -20.12 22.61 8.37
N ALA A 24 -19.03 23.20 8.84
CA ALA A 24 -19.06 24.32 9.77
C ALA A 24 -17.88 25.26 9.51
N SER A 25 -18.00 26.52 9.94
CA SER A 25 -16.88 27.46 9.96
C SER A 25 -15.80 26.99 10.94
N ASN A 26 -14.52 27.27 10.63
CA ASN A 26 -13.37 26.79 11.42
C ASN A 26 -13.49 27.04 12.93
N GLU A 27 -14.05 28.17 13.33
CA GLU A 27 -14.25 28.55 14.74
C GLU A 27 -15.17 27.57 15.49
N LYS A 28 -16.22 27.06 14.83
CA LYS A 28 -17.24 26.20 15.45
C LYS A 28 -16.91 24.71 15.36
N VAL A 29 -15.91 24.33 14.55
CA VAL A 29 -15.55 22.92 14.31
C VAL A 29 -15.13 22.23 15.62
N GLY A 30 -14.38 22.91 16.47
CA GLY A 30 -13.90 22.35 17.74
C GLY A 30 -15.04 21.93 18.66
N ASP A 31 -15.99 22.83 18.89
CA ASP A 31 -17.13 22.58 19.77
C ASP A 31 -18.03 21.47 19.23
N LEU A 32 -18.34 21.51 17.93
CA LEU A 32 -19.17 20.50 17.27
C LEU A 32 -18.55 19.09 17.31
N LEU A 33 -17.22 18.99 17.21
CA LEU A 33 -16.51 17.72 17.31
C LEU A 33 -16.61 17.12 18.72
N VAL A 34 -16.44 17.95 19.76
CA VAL A 34 -16.58 17.52 21.15
C VAL A 34 -18.03 17.09 21.44
N GLU A 35 -18.99 17.84 20.88
CA GLU A 35 -20.42 17.51 20.95
C GLU A 35 -20.72 16.14 20.32
N ASP A 36 -20.26 15.88 19.09
CA ASP A 36 -20.38 14.59 18.40
C ASP A 36 -19.77 13.44 19.22
N HIS A 37 -18.59 13.64 19.81
CA HIS A 37 -17.95 12.63 20.64
C HIS A 37 -18.78 12.28 21.89
N LYS A 38 -19.32 13.30 22.57
CA LYS A 38 -20.20 13.10 23.74
C LYS A 38 -21.46 12.32 23.38
N ILE A 39 -22.11 12.66 22.27
CA ILE A 39 -23.29 11.93 21.76
C ILE A 39 -22.97 10.46 21.52
N ARG A 40 -21.85 10.18 20.82
CA ARG A 40 -21.43 8.80 20.52
C ARG A 40 -21.16 8.00 21.79
N VAL A 41 -20.42 8.56 22.74
CA VAL A 41 -20.09 7.88 24.01
C VAL A 41 -21.35 7.62 24.83
N TYR A 42 -22.26 8.60 24.92
CA TYR A 42 -23.50 8.49 25.66
C TYR A 42 -24.42 7.40 25.07
N LEU A 43 -24.74 7.49 23.77
CA LEU A 43 -25.62 6.53 23.10
C LEU A 43 -25.02 5.12 23.09
N LYS A 44 -23.71 4.99 22.84
CA LYS A 44 -23.04 3.67 22.85
C LYS A 44 -23.07 3.01 24.22
N LYS A 45 -22.90 3.78 25.29
CA LYS A 45 -22.97 3.27 26.67
C LYS A 45 -24.38 2.83 27.03
N LEU A 46 -25.38 3.64 26.70
CA LEU A 46 -26.76 3.39 27.06
C LEU A 46 -27.35 2.20 26.25
N LEU A 47 -27.06 2.17 24.95
CA LEU A 47 -27.62 1.18 24.01
C LEU A 47 -26.70 -0.02 23.77
N PHE A 48 -25.77 -0.30 24.70
CA PHE A 48 -24.87 -1.45 24.59
C PHE A 48 -25.64 -2.77 24.44
N ALA A 49 -26.77 -2.91 25.15
CA ALA A 49 -27.64 -4.07 25.03
C ALA A 49 -28.27 -4.21 23.63
N ALA A 50 -28.55 -3.12 22.91
CA ALA A 50 -29.12 -3.19 21.57
C ALA A 50 -28.12 -3.67 20.50
N GLY A 51 -26.81 -3.61 20.80
CA GLY A 51 -25.76 -3.93 19.85
C GLY A 51 -25.66 -2.86 18.75
N VAL A 52 -25.22 -1.66 19.13
CA VAL A 52 -24.95 -0.57 18.18
C VAL A 52 -23.66 -0.89 17.43
N SER A 53 -23.69 -0.99 16.11
CA SER A 53 -22.46 -1.14 15.31
C SER A 53 -21.80 0.21 15.08
N LYS A 54 -22.57 1.12 14.46
CA LYS A 54 -22.11 2.39 13.91
C LYS A 54 -23.10 3.50 14.26
N ILE A 55 -22.59 4.69 14.53
CA ILE A 55 -23.39 5.90 14.75
C ILE A 55 -22.97 6.90 13.70
N GLU A 56 -23.89 7.27 12.81
CA GLU A 56 -23.66 8.32 11.84
C GLU A 56 -24.38 9.60 12.25
N ILE A 57 -23.71 10.74 12.12
CA ILE A 57 -24.25 12.04 12.53
C ILE A 57 -24.21 12.98 11.35
N GLU A 58 -25.39 13.46 10.96
CA GLU A 58 -25.54 14.52 9.98
C GLU A 58 -26.04 15.77 10.70
N ARG A 59 -25.39 16.91 10.45
CA ARG A 59 -25.83 18.19 11.02
C ARG A 59 -26.27 19.11 9.90
N SER A 60 -27.52 19.54 10.00
CA SER A 60 -27.99 20.79 9.39
C SER A 60 -27.92 21.89 10.44
N ASN A 61 -28.07 23.15 10.05
CA ASN A 61 -27.85 24.32 10.94
C ASN A 61 -28.41 24.15 12.36
N GLU A 62 -29.68 23.76 12.50
CA GLU A 62 -30.37 23.62 13.79
C GLU A 62 -30.84 22.19 14.12
N VAL A 63 -30.73 21.28 13.14
CA VAL A 63 -31.26 19.91 13.23
C VAL A 63 -30.10 18.93 13.13
N VAL A 64 -29.93 18.12 14.18
CA VAL A 64 -28.97 17.01 14.20
C VAL A 64 -29.71 15.71 13.90
N THR A 65 -29.37 15.07 12.79
CA THR A 65 -29.93 13.76 12.41
C THR A 65 -28.92 12.68 12.72
N ILE A 66 -29.29 11.75 13.58
CA ILE A 66 -28.43 10.64 14.01
C ILE A 66 -28.99 9.35 13.42
N TYR A 67 -28.17 8.64 12.65
CA TYR A 67 -28.48 7.30 12.17
C TYR A 67 -27.78 6.27 13.05
N LEU A 68 -28.59 5.47 13.73
CA LEU A 68 -28.13 4.44 14.64
C LEU A 68 -28.21 3.07 13.95
N HIS A 69 -27.06 2.50 13.61
CA HIS A 69 -27.00 1.15 13.04
C HIS A 69 -26.99 0.13 14.17
N VAL A 70 -28.07 -0.66 14.28
CA VAL A 70 -28.27 -1.60 15.40
C VAL A 70 -28.60 -3.01 14.95
N ALA A 71 -28.12 -4.00 15.70
CA ALA A 71 -28.45 -5.40 15.49
C ALA A 71 -29.88 -5.75 15.96
N ARG A 72 -30.35 -5.10 17.02
CA ARG A 72 -31.67 -5.35 17.62
C ARG A 72 -32.48 -4.06 17.73
N PRO A 73 -33.17 -3.62 16.66
CA PRO A 73 -33.91 -2.37 16.65
C PRO A 73 -35.04 -2.32 17.68
N GLY A 74 -35.70 -3.45 17.95
CA GLY A 74 -36.80 -3.52 18.93
C GLY A 74 -36.40 -3.13 20.36
N VAL A 75 -35.14 -3.34 20.75
CA VAL A 75 -34.63 -2.93 22.07
C VAL A 75 -34.51 -1.40 22.16
N VAL A 76 -34.21 -0.73 21.04
CA VAL A 76 -34.05 0.74 20.99
C VAL A 76 -35.41 1.45 20.93
N ILE A 77 -36.37 0.87 20.20
CA ILE A 77 -37.73 1.43 20.08
C ILE A 77 -38.50 1.28 21.40
N GLY A 78 -38.32 0.14 22.08
CA GLY A 78 -39.07 -0.19 23.29
C GLY A 78 -40.53 -0.58 23.01
N LYS A 79 -41.31 -0.75 24.07
CA LYS A 79 -42.75 -1.05 23.94
C LYS A 79 -43.48 0.24 23.53
N GLY A 80 -44.12 0.25 22.35
CA GLY A 80 -44.92 1.38 21.89
C GLY A 80 -44.15 2.63 21.45
N GLY A 81 -42.82 2.56 21.31
CA GLY A 81 -42.01 3.71 20.86
C GLY A 81 -41.72 4.77 21.94
N GLU A 82 -42.00 4.47 23.21
CA GLU A 82 -41.72 5.42 24.30
C GLU A 82 -40.22 5.65 24.50
N GLN A 83 -39.42 4.58 24.37
CA GLN A 83 -38.02 4.61 24.71
C GLN A 83 -37.19 5.46 23.74
N ILE A 84 -37.53 5.42 22.44
CA ILE A 84 -36.88 6.26 21.42
C ILE A 84 -37.14 7.75 21.66
N GLU A 85 -38.34 8.11 22.12
CA GLU A 85 -38.69 9.50 22.41
C GLU A 85 -37.99 10.00 23.68
N GLN A 86 -37.80 9.13 24.69
CA GLN A 86 -36.96 9.44 25.85
C GLN A 86 -35.50 9.69 25.43
N TYR A 87 -34.90 8.80 24.62
CA TYR A 87 -33.53 9.00 24.14
C TYR A 87 -33.36 10.25 23.31
N ARG A 88 -34.36 10.59 22.49
CA ARG A 88 -34.37 11.84 21.75
C ARG A 88 -34.31 13.03 22.70
N LYS A 89 -35.21 13.09 23.70
CA LYS A 89 -35.24 14.16 24.70
C LYS A 89 -33.94 14.27 25.50
N ASP A 90 -33.33 13.14 25.85
CA ASP A 90 -32.06 13.15 26.60
C ASP A 90 -30.90 13.66 25.75
N VAL A 91 -30.85 13.31 24.47
CA VAL A 91 -29.85 13.85 23.54
C VAL A 91 -30.11 15.34 23.23
N GLU A 92 -31.38 15.76 23.11
CA GLU A 92 -31.75 17.17 22.97
C GLU A 92 -31.32 17.99 24.19
N LYS A 93 -31.48 17.46 25.42
CA LYS A 93 -30.98 18.11 26.66
C LYS A 93 -29.46 18.25 26.69
N LEU A 94 -28.73 17.25 26.17
CA LEU A 94 -27.27 17.28 26.12
C LEU A 94 -26.71 18.33 25.17
N ILE A 95 -27.44 18.63 24.09
CA ILE A 95 -26.97 19.47 22.98
C ILE A 95 -27.59 20.87 23.01
N GLY A 96 -28.86 20.99 23.42
CA GLY A 96 -29.67 22.20 23.28
C GLY A 96 -30.13 22.48 21.84
N LYS A 97 -30.13 21.49 20.95
CA LYS A 97 -30.62 21.57 19.55
C LYS A 97 -31.63 20.47 19.29
N THR A 98 -32.42 20.62 18.24
CA THR A 98 -33.40 19.60 17.84
C THR A 98 -32.70 18.38 17.26
N VAL A 99 -33.11 17.18 17.69
CA VAL A 99 -32.47 15.91 17.30
C VAL A 99 -33.49 15.00 16.63
N LYS A 100 -33.11 14.40 15.50
CA LYS A 100 -33.86 13.34 14.83
C LYS A 100 -33.08 12.03 14.97
N LEU A 101 -33.68 11.03 15.61
CA LEU A 101 -33.09 9.70 15.76
C LEU A 101 -33.68 8.74 14.71
N ASN A 102 -32.85 8.29 13.78
CA ASN A 102 -33.20 7.30 12.77
C ASN A 102 -32.55 5.96 13.11
N ILE A 103 -33.33 4.89 13.15
CA ILE A 103 -32.85 3.54 13.45
C ILE A 103 -32.66 2.78 12.14
N VAL A 104 -31.45 2.31 11.90
CA VAL A 104 -31.10 1.49 10.74
C VAL A 104 -30.76 0.08 11.21
N GLU A 105 -31.46 -0.91 10.69
CA GLU A 105 -31.23 -2.30 11.04
C GLU A 105 -29.98 -2.87 10.35
N VAL A 106 -29.12 -3.51 11.13
CA VAL A 106 -27.98 -4.30 10.62
C VAL A 106 -28.50 -5.70 10.26
N ARG A 107 -28.69 -5.95 8.96
CA ARG A 107 -29.23 -7.22 8.45
C ARG A 107 -28.49 -8.46 8.95
N ASN A 108 -27.16 -8.44 8.92
CA ASN A 108 -26.32 -9.58 9.31
C ASN A 108 -25.31 -9.15 10.41
N PRO A 109 -25.65 -9.30 11.71
CA PRO A 109 -24.77 -8.92 12.81
C PRO A 109 -23.43 -9.68 12.83
N ASP A 110 -23.42 -10.94 12.41
CA ASP A 110 -22.21 -11.77 12.36
C ASP A 110 -21.21 -11.33 11.25
N MET A 111 -21.63 -10.47 10.33
CA MET A 111 -20.77 -9.89 9.28
C MET A 111 -20.27 -8.49 9.66
N ASP A 112 -20.68 -7.95 10.81
CA ASP A 112 -20.24 -6.67 11.32
C ASP A 112 -19.08 -6.83 12.29
N ALA A 113 -17.95 -6.16 12.02
CA ALA A 113 -16.73 -6.42 12.78
C ALA A 113 -16.82 -5.90 14.22
N GLN A 114 -17.56 -4.80 14.46
CA GLN A 114 -17.71 -4.21 15.79
C GLN A 114 -18.58 -5.08 16.68
N LEU A 115 -19.72 -5.56 16.15
CA LEU A 115 -20.62 -6.44 16.89
C LEU A 115 -19.99 -7.80 17.20
N VAL A 116 -19.20 -8.34 16.27
CA VAL A 116 -18.45 -9.58 16.51
C VAL A 116 -17.37 -9.38 17.58
N ALA A 117 -16.66 -8.25 17.59
CA ALA A 117 -15.68 -7.92 18.62
C ALA A 117 -16.32 -7.81 20.02
N GLU A 118 -17.46 -7.12 20.12
CA GLU A 118 -18.22 -6.99 21.38
C GLU A 118 -18.76 -8.34 21.86
N ASN A 119 -19.24 -9.18 20.95
CA ASN A 119 -19.70 -10.52 21.29
C ASN A 119 -18.58 -11.39 21.86
N ILE A 120 -17.38 -11.34 21.28
CA ILE A 120 -16.21 -12.05 21.82
C ILE A 120 -15.82 -11.46 23.18
N ALA A 121 -15.80 -10.13 23.32
CA ALA A 121 -15.46 -9.48 24.58
C ALA A 121 -16.41 -9.91 25.71
N ALA A 122 -17.73 -9.87 25.47
CA ALA A 122 -18.74 -10.33 26.42
C ALA A 122 -18.58 -11.82 26.79
N GLN A 123 -18.14 -12.67 25.86
CA GLN A 123 -17.84 -14.08 26.16
C GLN A 123 -16.60 -14.25 27.05
N LEU A 124 -15.57 -13.43 26.84
CA LEU A 124 -14.35 -13.43 27.67
C LEU A 124 -14.65 -12.98 29.10
N GLU A 125 -15.52 -11.98 29.28
CA GLU A 125 -15.98 -11.54 30.60
C GLU A 125 -16.72 -12.65 31.35
N LYS A 126 -17.48 -13.47 30.61
CA LYS A 126 -18.15 -14.67 31.13
C LYS A 126 -17.21 -15.88 31.30
N ARG A 127 -15.88 -15.67 31.27
CA ARG A 127 -14.84 -16.69 31.46
C ARG A 127 -14.88 -17.85 30.46
N ILE A 128 -15.44 -17.63 29.27
CA ILE A 128 -15.36 -18.60 28.18
C ILE A 128 -13.92 -18.59 27.63
N SER A 129 -13.41 -19.76 27.27
CA SER A 129 -12.09 -19.87 26.63
C SER A 129 -12.00 -18.97 25.39
N HIS A 130 -10.99 -18.10 25.34
CA HIS A 130 -10.76 -17.17 24.22
C HIS A 130 -10.62 -17.89 22.88
N ARG A 131 -10.04 -19.09 22.88
CA ARG A 131 -9.90 -19.94 21.70
C ARG A 131 -11.25 -20.38 21.15
N ARG A 132 -12.16 -20.79 22.05
CA ARG A 132 -13.53 -21.20 21.71
C ARG A 132 -14.34 -20.01 21.22
N ALA A 133 -14.29 -18.89 21.94
CA ALA A 133 -15.01 -17.67 21.56
C ALA A 133 -14.60 -17.17 20.16
N MET A 134 -13.30 -17.12 19.87
CA MET A 134 -12.79 -16.72 18.55
C MET A 134 -13.21 -17.71 17.44
N LYS A 135 -12.99 -19.02 17.63
CA LYS A 135 -13.36 -20.02 16.62
C LYS A 135 -14.86 -20.05 16.32
N ASN A 136 -15.69 -19.92 17.36
CA ASN A 136 -17.14 -19.87 17.20
C ASN A 136 -17.59 -18.60 16.46
N ALA A 137 -16.97 -17.45 16.74
CA ALA A 137 -17.26 -16.21 16.03
C ALA A 137 -16.83 -16.26 14.55
N MET A 138 -15.62 -16.80 14.27
CA MET A 138 -15.14 -16.96 12.89
C MET A 138 -16.04 -17.88 12.06
N GLY A 139 -16.41 -19.05 12.61
CA GLY A 139 -17.30 -19.98 11.91
C GLY A 139 -18.68 -19.39 11.61
N ARG A 140 -19.22 -18.55 12.51
CA ARG A 140 -20.49 -17.83 12.26
C ARG A 140 -20.35 -16.79 11.15
N ALA A 141 -19.30 -15.97 11.18
CA ALA A 141 -19.05 -14.96 10.15
C ALA A 141 -18.81 -15.58 8.76
N MET A 142 -18.05 -16.67 8.68
CA MET A 142 -17.83 -17.40 7.42
C MET A 142 -19.13 -18.02 6.89
N ARG A 143 -19.97 -18.60 7.76
CA ARG A 143 -21.30 -19.11 7.38
C ARG A 143 -22.24 -18.01 6.91
N ALA A 144 -22.13 -16.80 7.48
CA ALA A 144 -22.87 -15.62 7.06
C ALA A 144 -22.41 -15.03 5.72
N GLY A 145 -21.36 -15.61 5.09
CA GLY A 145 -20.90 -15.24 3.75
C GLY A 145 -19.66 -14.33 3.71
N ALA A 146 -18.95 -14.16 4.83
CA ALA A 146 -17.67 -13.45 4.81
C ALA A 146 -16.63 -14.20 3.94
N LYS A 147 -15.86 -13.47 3.13
CA LYS A 147 -14.77 -14.04 2.32
C LYS A 147 -13.49 -14.28 3.11
N GLY A 148 -13.39 -13.64 4.27
CA GLY A 148 -12.37 -13.92 5.26
C GLY A 148 -12.62 -13.17 6.56
N ILE A 149 -12.17 -13.74 7.67
CA ILE A 149 -12.24 -13.15 8.99
C ILE A 149 -10.94 -13.39 9.74
N LYS A 150 -10.50 -12.40 10.51
CA LYS A 150 -9.39 -12.54 11.44
C LYS A 150 -9.80 -11.98 12.78
N CYS A 151 -9.53 -12.73 13.83
CA CYS A 151 -9.72 -12.31 15.21
C CYS A 151 -8.37 -12.33 15.93
N ASN A 152 -8.07 -11.29 16.69
CA ASN A 152 -6.90 -11.21 17.55
C ASN A 152 -7.36 -10.79 18.95
N CYS A 153 -6.98 -11.58 19.95
CA CYS A 153 -7.14 -11.22 21.35
C CYS A 153 -5.74 -10.99 21.95
N GLY A 154 -5.54 -9.84 22.59
CA GLY A 154 -4.29 -9.47 23.26
C GLY A 154 -4.52 -9.11 24.73
N GLY A 155 -3.69 -9.64 25.62
CA GLY A 155 -3.78 -9.41 27.07
C GLY A 155 -3.44 -10.66 27.87
N ARG A 156 -3.89 -10.74 29.12
CA ARG A 156 -3.72 -11.91 29.99
C ARG A 156 -4.74 -13.01 29.66
N LEU A 157 -4.58 -13.60 28.48
CA LEU A 157 -5.52 -14.59 27.93
C LEU A 157 -5.63 -15.82 28.84
N GLY A 158 -6.85 -16.14 29.27
CA GLY A 158 -7.10 -17.28 30.16
C GLY A 158 -6.49 -17.16 31.56
N GLY A 159 -6.12 -15.95 32.00
CA GLY A 159 -5.52 -15.72 33.32
C GLY A 159 -4.01 -15.96 33.41
N ARG A 160 -3.31 -16.11 32.28
CA ARG A 160 -1.83 -16.19 32.26
C ARG A 160 -1.21 -14.98 32.97
N GLU A 161 -0.08 -15.22 33.64
CA GLU A 161 0.68 -14.17 34.33
C GLU A 161 1.24 -13.13 33.34
N ILE A 162 1.84 -13.61 32.25
CA ILE A 162 2.39 -12.78 31.19
C ILE A 162 1.34 -12.56 30.09
N ALA A 163 1.15 -11.30 29.68
CA ALA A 163 0.28 -10.96 28.58
C ALA A 163 0.78 -11.55 27.25
N GLY A 164 -0.12 -12.15 26.48
CA GLY A 164 0.15 -12.70 25.16
C GLY A 164 -0.83 -12.17 24.13
N SER A 165 -0.56 -12.44 22.86
CA SER A 165 -1.52 -12.22 21.79
C SER A 165 -1.70 -13.50 21.00
N GLU A 166 -2.96 -13.92 20.84
CA GLU A 166 -3.33 -15.06 20.01
C GLU A 166 -4.23 -14.53 18.89
N HIS A 167 -3.98 -15.00 17.67
CA HIS A 167 -4.78 -14.62 16.53
C HIS A 167 -5.11 -15.84 15.69
N TYR A 168 -6.31 -15.82 15.15
CA TYR A 168 -6.79 -16.81 14.22
C TYR A 168 -7.35 -16.10 13.00
N HIS A 169 -7.26 -16.76 11.85
CA HIS A 169 -7.79 -16.25 10.61
C HIS A 169 -8.34 -17.41 9.79
N GLU A 170 -9.37 -17.10 9.01
CA GLU A 170 -10.04 -18.01 8.10
C GLU A 170 -10.36 -17.24 6.81
N GLY A 171 -10.20 -17.87 5.65
CA GLY A 171 -10.36 -17.21 4.36
C GLY A 171 -9.25 -16.20 4.03
N THR A 172 -9.53 -15.28 3.10
CA THR A 172 -8.54 -14.31 2.58
C THR A 172 -8.79 -12.91 3.11
N ILE A 173 -7.74 -12.17 3.50
CA ILE A 173 -7.87 -10.79 3.99
C ILE A 173 -6.77 -9.91 3.40
N PRO A 174 -7.01 -9.29 2.24
CA PRO A 174 -6.00 -8.47 1.56
C PRO A 174 -5.95 -7.05 2.15
N LEU A 175 -5.28 -6.88 3.29
CA LEU A 175 -5.22 -5.60 4.02
C LEU A 175 -4.62 -4.45 3.20
N GLN A 176 -3.66 -4.74 2.31
CA GLN A 176 -2.98 -3.76 1.47
C GLN A 176 -3.84 -3.28 0.29
N THR A 177 -4.89 -4.02 -0.05
CA THR A 177 -5.74 -3.72 -1.20
C THR A 177 -6.81 -2.70 -0.80
N LEU A 178 -6.74 -1.49 -1.36
CA LEU A 178 -7.69 -0.40 -1.04
C LEU A 178 -9.13 -0.71 -1.48
N ARG A 179 -9.30 -1.39 -2.61
CA ARG A 179 -10.62 -1.81 -3.14
C ARG A 179 -11.28 -2.95 -2.36
N ALA A 180 -10.57 -3.56 -1.41
CA ALA A 180 -11.11 -4.64 -0.59
C ALA A 180 -11.96 -4.03 0.52
N ASP A 181 -13.25 -4.38 0.56
CA ASP A 181 -14.16 -3.99 1.63
C ASP A 181 -13.85 -4.79 2.90
N ILE A 182 -13.09 -4.14 3.78
CA ILE A 182 -12.65 -4.70 5.05
C ILE A 182 -13.24 -3.85 6.15
N ASP A 183 -14.00 -4.51 7.01
CA ASP A 183 -14.57 -3.97 8.22
C ASP A 183 -13.64 -4.26 9.40
N TYR A 184 -13.54 -3.32 10.34
CA TYR A 184 -12.65 -3.39 11.48
C TYR A 184 -13.39 -3.03 12.76
N GLY A 185 -13.35 -3.94 13.73
CA GLY A 185 -13.97 -3.76 15.04
C GLY A 185 -12.95 -3.89 16.17
N PHE A 186 -13.19 -3.11 17.22
CA PHE A 186 -12.39 -3.15 18.45
C PHE A 186 -13.30 -3.13 19.67
N ALA A 187 -13.03 -4.02 20.61
CA ALA A 187 -13.70 -4.06 21.90
C ALA A 187 -12.69 -4.47 22.99
N GLU A 188 -12.90 -3.95 24.19
CA GLU A 188 -12.11 -4.31 25.37
C GLU A 188 -12.99 -5.11 26.34
N ALA A 189 -12.51 -6.27 26.77
CA ALA A 189 -13.15 -7.07 27.80
C ALA A 189 -12.55 -6.74 29.17
N ALA A 190 -13.41 -6.45 30.14
CA ALA A 190 -13.04 -6.23 31.53
C ALA A 190 -13.01 -7.57 32.28
N THR A 191 -11.82 -8.17 32.42
CA THR A 191 -11.65 -9.41 33.20
C THR A 191 -11.06 -9.12 34.58
N THR A 192 -11.18 -10.08 35.50
CA THR A 192 -10.58 -9.97 36.85
C THR A 192 -9.06 -9.77 36.82
N PHE A 193 -8.39 -10.24 35.78
CA PHE A 193 -6.93 -10.18 35.65
C PHE A 193 -6.45 -8.93 34.88
N GLY A 194 -7.37 -8.08 34.43
CA GLY A 194 -7.08 -6.88 33.64
C GLY A 194 -7.91 -6.79 32.36
N ARG A 195 -7.44 -5.97 31.41
CA ARG A 195 -8.10 -5.74 30.13
C ARG A 195 -7.60 -6.73 29.07
N ILE A 196 -8.53 -7.28 28.28
CA ILE A 196 -8.21 -8.03 27.08
C ILE A 196 -8.75 -7.26 25.88
N GLY A 197 -7.87 -6.87 24.96
CA GLY A 197 -8.25 -6.20 23.72
C GLY A 197 -8.60 -7.22 22.64
N VAL A 198 -9.79 -7.08 22.05
CA VAL A 198 -10.27 -7.90 20.94
C VAL A 198 -10.32 -7.05 19.67
N LYS A 199 -9.61 -7.50 18.63
CA LYS A 199 -9.54 -6.86 17.32
C LYS A 199 -10.07 -7.84 16.27
N VAL A 200 -11.03 -7.40 15.48
CA VAL A 200 -11.67 -8.23 14.44
C VAL A 200 -11.57 -7.54 13.09
N TRP A 201 -11.22 -8.31 12.06
CA TRP A 201 -11.23 -7.90 10.65
C TRP A 201 -12.17 -8.82 9.89
N ILE A 202 -13.12 -8.26 9.15
CA ILE A 202 -14.03 -9.03 8.28
C ILE A 202 -13.91 -8.50 6.85
N TYR A 203 -13.59 -9.39 5.93
CA TYR A 203 -13.52 -9.11 4.50
C TYR A 203 -14.81 -9.55 3.81
N LYS A 204 -15.55 -8.58 3.26
CA LYS A 204 -16.85 -8.79 2.59
C LYS A 204 -16.70 -8.98 1.08
N GLY A 205 -15.58 -8.54 0.50
CA GLY A 205 -15.29 -8.68 -0.93
C GLY A 205 -14.60 -7.47 -1.52
N GLU A 206 -14.24 -7.53 -2.81
CA GLU A 206 -13.78 -6.34 -3.51
C GLU A 206 -14.98 -5.56 -4.02
N ILE A 207 -14.99 -4.25 -3.78
CA ILE A 207 -15.95 -3.34 -4.40
C ILE A 207 -15.25 -2.80 -5.65
N LEU A 208 -15.65 -3.31 -6.82
CA LEU A 208 -15.29 -2.69 -8.08
C LEU A 208 -16.28 -1.54 -8.29
N SER A 209 -15.95 -0.33 -7.81
CA SER A 209 -16.79 0.83 -8.08
C SER A 209 -16.68 1.20 -9.56
N GLN A 210 -17.64 0.72 -10.35
CA GLN A 210 -17.97 1.30 -11.65
C GLN A 210 -18.54 2.73 -11.47
N ALA A 211 -18.94 3.09 -10.24
CA ALA A 211 -19.75 4.24 -9.89
C ALA A 211 -19.00 5.56 -9.60
N LEU A 212 -17.65 5.60 -9.54
CA LEU A 212 -16.92 6.88 -9.42
C LEU A 212 -16.73 7.62 -10.76
N ARG A 213 -17.52 7.27 -11.78
CA ARG A 213 -17.63 7.97 -13.08
C ARG A 213 -18.96 8.70 -13.26
N THR A 214 -19.55 9.22 -12.19
CA THR A 214 -20.65 10.19 -12.26
C THR A 214 -20.19 11.56 -11.79
N THR A 215 -19.18 12.12 -12.46
CA THR A 215 -19.48 13.44 -13.02
C THR A 215 -20.47 13.14 -14.15
N PRO A 216 -21.69 13.69 -14.13
CA PRO A 216 -22.51 13.63 -15.32
C PRO A 216 -21.72 14.38 -16.39
N ARG A 217 -21.04 13.63 -17.26
CA ARG A 217 -20.80 14.12 -18.60
C ARG A 217 -22.20 14.44 -19.07
N THR A 218 -22.48 15.73 -19.25
CA THR A 218 -23.56 16.18 -20.10
C THR A 218 -23.48 15.32 -21.36
N LEU A 219 -24.36 14.33 -21.42
CA LEU A 219 -24.52 13.48 -22.57
C LEU A 219 -25.17 14.43 -23.57
N ASP A 220 -24.33 15.04 -24.40
CA ASP A 220 -24.76 15.91 -25.48
C ASP A 220 -25.62 15.04 -26.42
N THR A 221 -26.93 15.09 -26.23
CA THR A 221 -27.96 14.31 -26.96
C THR A 221 -28.08 14.74 -28.42
N SER A 222 -27.23 15.67 -28.87
CA SER A 222 -27.15 16.17 -30.24
C SER A 222 -26.44 15.22 -31.22
N LYS A 223 -25.87 14.10 -30.75
CA LYS A 223 -25.16 13.15 -31.62
C LYS A 223 -25.96 11.87 -31.86
N PRO A 224 -26.50 11.66 -33.09
CA PRO A 224 -27.20 10.42 -33.40
C PRO A 224 -26.27 9.21 -33.29
N TYR A 225 -26.77 8.18 -32.63
CA TYR A 225 -26.13 6.90 -32.42
C TYR A 225 -25.91 6.20 -33.77
N GLN A 226 -24.69 6.27 -34.31
CA GLN A 226 -24.33 5.47 -35.48
C GLN A 226 -24.05 4.03 -35.04
N GLU A 227 -25.01 3.20 -35.41
CA GLU A 227 -25.02 1.75 -35.27
C GLU A 227 -23.69 1.13 -35.73
N ARG A 228 -23.10 0.34 -34.83
CA ARG A 228 -21.88 -0.42 -35.09
C ARG A 228 -22.20 -1.55 -36.05
N ARG A 229 -22.15 -1.28 -37.36
CA ARG A 229 -22.32 -2.29 -38.42
C ARG A 229 -21.42 -3.50 -38.17
N GLU A 230 -22.06 -4.66 -38.13
CA GLU A 230 -21.47 -5.98 -37.99
C GLU A 230 -20.42 -6.25 -39.07
N ARG A 231 -19.27 -6.76 -38.65
CA ARG A 231 -18.25 -7.30 -39.56
C ARG A 231 -18.72 -8.66 -40.07
N ARG A 232 -19.31 -8.70 -41.26
CA ARG A 232 -19.33 -9.88 -42.13
C ARG A 232 -18.61 -9.54 -43.43
N GLY A 233 -17.64 -10.37 -43.78
CA GLY A 233 -16.71 -10.11 -44.88
C GLY A 233 -17.28 -10.43 -46.27
N ASN A 234 -16.65 -9.88 -47.30
CA ASN A 234 -16.21 -10.69 -48.43
C ASN A 234 -15.15 -9.94 -49.25
N ARG A 235 -14.36 -10.73 -49.95
CA ARG A 235 -13.23 -10.43 -50.84
C ARG A 235 -13.66 -9.57 -52.04
N ARG A 236 -12.78 -8.64 -52.46
CA ARG A 236 -12.14 -8.55 -53.79
C ARG A 236 -11.73 -7.11 -54.12
N ASP A 237 -10.53 -7.03 -54.70
CA ASP A 237 -10.04 -6.02 -55.65
C ASP A 237 -9.74 -4.59 -55.18
N GLY A 238 -8.56 -4.12 -55.60
CA GLY A 238 -8.39 -2.75 -56.08
C GLY A 238 -7.44 -1.86 -55.29
N ASP A 239 -6.23 -1.72 -55.78
CA ASP A 239 -5.29 -0.64 -55.46
C ASP A 239 -5.94 0.76 -55.50
N ARG A 240 -5.57 1.64 -54.55
CA ARG A 240 -4.83 2.90 -54.80
C ARG A 240 -4.91 3.87 -53.62
N ARG A 241 -3.71 4.27 -53.17
CA ARG A 241 -3.26 5.62 -52.79
C ARG A 241 -4.20 6.52 -51.96
N GLY A 242 -3.65 6.91 -50.80
CA GLY A 242 -3.68 8.32 -50.34
C GLY A 242 -4.70 8.64 -49.26
N GLY A 243 -4.24 8.68 -48.01
CA GLY A 243 -5.05 9.22 -46.91
C GLY A 243 -4.22 9.43 -45.65
N ARG A 244 -3.85 10.68 -45.38
CA ARG A 244 -3.10 11.14 -44.20
C ARG A 244 -3.70 10.58 -42.90
N LEU A 245 -2.88 9.89 -42.12
CA LEU A 245 -3.23 9.51 -40.74
C LEU A 245 -3.28 10.76 -39.84
N PRO A 246 -4.37 10.99 -39.08
CA PRO A 246 -4.44 12.08 -38.13
C PRO A 246 -3.48 11.83 -36.96
N GLN A 247 -2.65 12.83 -36.73
CA GLN A 247 -1.69 12.94 -35.65
C GLN A 247 -2.44 13.10 -34.32
N ALA A 248 -2.78 12.01 -33.63
CA ALA A 248 -3.25 12.08 -32.26
C ALA A 248 -3.03 10.78 -31.49
N ARG A 249 -2.57 10.93 -30.24
CA ARG A 249 -2.37 9.89 -29.22
C ARG A 249 -1.08 9.08 -29.37
N ARG A 250 0.04 9.79 -29.41
CA ARG A 250 1.26 9.29 -28.76
C ARG A 250 1.01 9.31 -27.26
N LYS A 251 0.33 8.26 -26.78
CA LYS A 251 0.20 7.94 -25.36
C LYS A 251 1.58 8.10 -24.75
N GLU A 252 1.62 8.92 -23.71
CA GLU A 252 2.65 8.99 -22.70
C GLU A 252 2.85 7.59 -22.09
N ARG A 253 3.52 6.71 -22.84
CA ARG A 253 4.33 5.66 -22.26
C ARG A 253 5.37 6.42 -21.47
N ARG A 254 5.09 6.67 -20.19
CA ARG A 254 6.14 6.79 -19.17
C ARG A 254 7.16 5.73 -19.54
N ARG A 255 8.29 6.15 -20.11
CA ARG A 255 9.44 5.30 -20.38
C ARG A 255 9.77 4.71 -19.00
N ARG A 256 9.28 3.49 -18.72
CA ARG A 256 9.83 2.70 -17.63
C ARG A 256 11.31 2.64 -17.97
N SER A 257 12.11 3.41 -17.24
CA SER A 257 13.55 3.19 -17.19
C SER A 257 13.71 1.69 -17.03
N VAL A 258 14.30 1.04 -18.03
CA VAL A 258 14.62 -0.38 -17.97
C VAL A 258 15.74 -0.44 -16.95
N MET A 259 15.37 -0.54 -15.68
CA MET A 259 16.32 -0.60 -14.58
C MET A 259 17.21 -1.83 -14.83
N LEU A 260 18.54 -1.65 -14.76
CA LEU A 260 19.52 -2.72 -14.93
C LEU A 260 19.35 -3.73 -13.78
N LEU A 261 18.64 -4.83 -14.05
CA LEU A 261 18.47 -5.95 -13.12
C LEU A 261 18.66 -7.29 -13.84
N PRO A 262 19.10 -8.35 -13.12
CA PRO A 262 19.14 -9.69 -13.67
C PRO A 262 17.73 -10.24 -13.92
N LYS A 263 17.51 -10.80 -15.12
CA LYS A 263 16.22 -11.42 -15.47
C LYS A 263 15.97 -12.73 -14.72
N ARG A 264 17.03 -13.51 -14.50
CA ARG A 264 17.03 -14.78 -13.73
C ARG A 264 18.34 -14.90 -12.98
N VAL A 265 18.31 -15.46 -11.76
CA VAL A 265 19.50 -15.78 -10.98
C VAL A 265 19.48 -17.21 -10.49
N LYS A 266 20.65 -17.83 -10.38
CA LYS A 266 20.81 -19.20 -9.87
C LYS A 266 20.42 -19.31 -8.39
N TYR A 267 20.80 -18.32 -7.58
CA TYR A 267 20.49 -18.26 -6.15
C TYR A 267 19.86 -16.92 -5.80
N ARG A 268 18.75 -16.98 -5.04
CA ARG A 268 18.02 -15.79 -4.62
C ARG A 268 18.67 -15.07 -3.43
N ARG A 269 19.43 -15.77 -2.59
CA ARG A 269 20.16 -15.22 -1.43
C ARG A 269 21.61 -15.71 -1.48
N VAL A 270 22.57 -14.78 -1.54
CA VAL A 270 23.99 -15.12 -1.65
C VAL A 270 24.79 -14.65 -0.44
N HIS A 271 26.01 -15.17 -0.26
CA HIS A 271 26.94 -14.68 0.75
C HIS A 271 27.54 -13.34 0.30
N ARG A 272 27.69 -12.39 1.24
CA ARG A 272 28.18 -11.03 0.95
C ARG A 272 29.62 -11.03 0.41
N GLY A 273 30.40 -12.09 0.66
CA GLY A 273 31.75 -12.26 0.13
C GLY A 273 32.73 -11.22 0.67
N ARG A 274 33.99 -11.30 0.23
CA ARG A 274 35.04 -10.34 0.62
C ARG A 274 35.24 -9.31 -0.48
N LEU A 275 35.44 -8.05 -0.09
CA LEU A 275 35.67 -6.91 -0.99
C LEU A 275 37.17 -6.70 -1.30
N THR A 276 38.05 -7.46 -0.66
CA THR A 276 39.50 -7.27 -0.73
C THR A 276 40.12 -7.80 -2.04
N GLY A 277 41.32 -7.28 -2.34
CA GLY A 277 42.14 -7.67 -3.49
C GLY A 277 41.88 -6.82 -4.76
N LYS A 278 42.76 -6.98 -5.75
CA LYS A 278 42.63 -6.34 -7.08
C LYS A 278 41.69 -7.15 -7.97
N ALA A 279 41.09 -6.50 -8.97
CA ALA A 279 40.36 -7.18 -10.02
C ALA A 279 41.34 -8.02 -10.85
N MET A 280 40.98 -9.26 -11.19
CA MET A 280 41.77 -10.13 -12.09
C MET A 280 41.19 -10.17 -13.50
N ARG A 281 39.94 -9.73 -13.68
CA ARG A 281 39.19 -9.83 -14.94
C ARG A 281 38.49 -8.51 -15.23
N GLY A 282 38.47 -8.15 -16.51
CA GLY A 282 37.82 -6.94 -16.99
C GLY A 282 38.56 -5.66 -16.61
N ASN A 283 39.90 -5.75 -16.53
CA ASN A 283 40.78 -4.63 -16.24
C ASN A 283 41.23 -3.90 -17.51
N LYS A 284 41.00 -4.50 -18.69
CA LYS A 284 41.32 -3.92 -19.99
C LYS A 284 40.12 -3.22 -20.59
N VAL A 285 40.36 -2.18 -21.39
CA VAL A 285 39.36 -1.55 -22.26
C VAL A 285 39.24 -2.42 -23.52
N THR A 286 38.04 -2.92 -23.82
CA THR A 286 37.84 -3.93 -24.89
C THR A 286 37.04 -3.44 -26.07
N TYR A 287 36.03 -2.60 -25.84
CA TYR A 287 35.12 -2.12 -26.88
C TYR A 287 35.34 -0.64 -27.17
N GLY A 288 35.57 0.17 -26.13
CA GLY A 288 35.80 1.60 -26.26
C GLY A 288 37.24 2.01 -26.57
N GLU A 289 37.43 3.32 -26.75
CA GLU A 289 38.73 3.99 -26.84
C GLU A 289 39.17 4.52 -25.47
N TYR A 290 38.20 4.93 -24.63
CA TYR A 290 38.44 5.44 -23.29
C TYR A 290 37.64 4.63 -22.26
N GLY A 291 38.21 4.47 -21.06
CA GLY A 291 37.63 3.70 -19.97
C GLY A 291 37.61 4.45 -18.64
N LEU A 292 36.65 4.10 -17.78
CA LEU A 292 36.60 4.53 -16.38
C LEU A 292 36.96 3.37 -15.45
N VAL A 293 38.11 3.46 -14.80
CA VAL A 293 38.70 2.43 -13.94
C VAL A 293 38.43 2.75 -12.47
N ALA A 294 38.06 1.75 -11.68
CA ALA A 294 37.94 1.88 -10.22
C ALA A 294 39.31 1.87 -9.54
N LEU A 295 39.59 2.83 -8.67
CA LEU A 295 40.78 2.84 -7.81
C LEU A 295 40.53 2.19 -6.45
N GLU A 296 39.29 2.25 -5.98
CA GLU A 296 38.87 1.75 -4.67
C GLU A 296 37.82 0.63 -4.82
N PRO A 297 37.78 -0.32 -3.86
CA PRO A 297 36.76 -1.37 -3.86
C PRO A 297 35.40 -0.83 -3.38
N SER A 298 34.29 -1.20 -4.03
CA SER A 298 32.95 -0.83 -3.57
C SER A 298 31.83 -1.70 -4.16
N TRP A 299 30.64 -1.60 -3.54
CA TRP A 299 29.40 -2.15 -4.08
C TRP A 299 28.62 -1.04 -4.76
N ILE A 300 28.48 -1.14 -6.08
CA ILE A 300 27.81 -0.12 -6.89
C ILE A 300 26.39 -0.59 -7.18
N THR A 301 25.40 0.22 -6.82
CA THR A 301 23.98 -0.11 -7.02
C THR A 301 23.56 0.01 -8.48
N SER A 302 22.52 -0.72 -8.89
CA SER A 302 21.93 -0.60 -10.24
C SER A 302 21.54 0.85 -10.59
N ASN A 303 21.06 1.62 -9.62
CA ASN A 303 20.69 3.03 -9.79
C ASN A 303 21.90 3.91 -10.06
N GLN A 304 23.04 3.68 -9.39
CA GLN A 304 24.28 4.41 -9.64
C GLN A 304 24.85 4.10 -11.03
N ILE A 305 24.82 2.83 -11.45
CA ILE A 305 25.27 2.42 -12.79
C ILE A 305 24.42 3.11 -13.87
N GLU A 306 23.10 3.12 -13.68
CA GLU A 306 22.18 3.75 -14.61
C GLU A 306 22.31 5.28 -14.61
N ALA A 307 22.52 5.91 -13.46
CA ALA A 307 22.77 7.34 -13.35
C ALA A 307 24.07 7.76 -14.09
N ALA A 308 25.14 6.97 -13.94
CA ALA A 308 26.39 7.16 -14.67
C ALA A 308 26.19 7.00 -16.19
N ARG A 309 25.46 5.95 -16.61
CA ARG A 309 25.11 5.73 -18.04
C ARG A 309 24.35 6.92 -18.63
N ILE A 310 23.34 7.40 -17.92
CA ILE A 310 22.52 8.54 -18.34
C ILE A 310 23.39 9.80 -18.43
N ALA A 311 24.28 10.05 -17.46
CA ALA A 311 25.19 11.20 -17.48
C ALA A 311 26.08 11.19 -18.73
N MET A 312 26.71 10.07 -19.04
CA MET A 312 27.54 9.92 -20.24
C MET A 312 26.72 10.11 -21.52
N THR A 313 25.60 9.38 -21.65
CA THR A 313 24.78 9.39 -22.87
C THR A 313 24.16 10.77 -23.15
N ARG A 314 23.83 11.53 -22.09
CA ARG A 314 23.33 12.90 -22.24
C ARG A 314 24.39 13.85 -22.78
N TYR A 315 25.64 13.69 -22.33
CA TYR A 315 26.75 14.54 -22.74
C TYR A 315 27.22 14.20 -24.18
N THR A 316 27.29 12.92 -24.53
CA THR A 316 27.77 12.44 -25.84
C THR A 316 26.75 12.56 -26.97
N LYS A 317 25.48 12.85 -26.64
CA LYS A 317 24.36 13.03 -27.57
C LYS A 317 24.22 11.82 -28.53
N ARG A 318 24.08 12.04 -29.85
CA ARG A 318 23.82 10.98 -30.85
C ARG A 318 25.08 10.34 -31.43
N GLY A 319 26.29 10.79 -31.06
CA GLY A 319 27.55 10.37 -31.69
C GLY A 319 28.33 9.29 -30.93
N GLY A 320 28.22 9.24 -29.60
CA GLY A 320 29.05 8.34 -28.79
C GLY A 320 28.42 6.99 -28.47
N GLN A 321 29.21 5.92 -28.63
CA GLN A 321 28.86 4.58 -28.16
C GLN A 321 29.34 4.42 -26.72
N VAL A 322 28.46 3.93 -25.84
CA VAL A 322 28.74 3.76 -24.41
C VAL A 322 28.50 2.31 -24.02
N TRP A 323 29.50 1.69 -23.41
CA TRP A 323 29.41 0.32 -22.88
C TRP A 323 29.44 0.33 -21.36
N ILE A 324 28.61 -0.54 -20.78
CA ILE A 324 28.64 -0.84 -19.35
C ILE A 324 29.31 -2.20 -19.18
N LYS A 325 30.44 -2.25 -18.48
CA LYS A 325 31.15 -3.52 -18.19
C LYS A 325 30.78 -4.15 -16.86
N ILE A 326 30.13 -3.40 -15.98
CA ILE A 326 29.69 -3.87 -14.67
C ILE A 326 28.19 -4.13 -14.68
N PHE A 327 27.79 -5.34 -14.32
CA PHE A 327 26.38 -5.72 -14.25
C PHE A 327 26.00 -5.98 -12.79
N PRO A 328 24.85 -5.45 -12.31
CA PRO A 328 24.42 -5.65 -10.94
C PRO A 328 23.80 -7.05 -10.76
N ASP A 329 24.66 -8.07 -10.66
CA ASP A 329 24.30 -9.48 -10.57
C ASP A 329 24.14 -9.98 -9.13
N LYS A 330 24.53 -9.18 -8.14
CA LYS A 330 24.53 -9.61 -6.74
C LYS A 330 23.35 -9.04 -5.95
N PRO A 331 22.48 -9.89 -5.36
CA PRO A 331 21.39 -9.42 -4.54
C PRO A 331 21.89 -9.05 -3.14
N ILE A 332 21.54 -7.85 -2.67
CA ILE A 332 21.70 -7.45 -1.28
C ILE A 332 20.40 -7.75 -0.54
N THR A 333 20.52 -8.58 0.50
CA THR A 333 19.42 -8.88 1.41
C THR A 333 19.48 -7.96 2.62
N GLU A 334 18.34 -7.39 2.96
CA GLU A 334 18.15 -6.56 4.14
C GLU A 334 17.07 -7.18 5.04
N LYS A 335 17.23 -7.01 6.34
CA LYS A 335 16.20 -7.36 7.31
C LYS A 335 15.48 -6.08 7.69
N PRO A 336 14.15 -6.11 7.86
CA PRO A 336 13.44 -5.01 8.47
C PRO A 336 14.08 -4.66 9.81
N ALA A 337 14.15 -3.36 10.11
CA ALA A 337 14.45 -2.87 11.45
C ALA A 337 13.57 -3.65 12.45
N GLU A 338 14.12 -4.04 13.61
CA GLU A 338 13.46 -4.82 14.67
C GLU A 338 13.43 -6.36 14.52
N THR A 339 14.15 -6.94 13.55
CA THR A 339 14.26 -8.41 13.47
C THR A 339 15.21 -8.95 14.55
N ARG A 340 14.76 -9.93 15.35
CA ARG A 340 15.58 -10.58 16.38
C ARG A 340 16.83 -11.25 15.78
N MET A 341 17.90 -11.30 16.56
CA MET A 341 19.12 -12.01 16.20
C MET A 341 18.80 -13.51 16.00
N GLY A 342 19.40 -14.14 14.99
CA GLY A 342 19.18 -15.57 14.66
C GLY A 342 18.21 -15.87 13.52
N SER A 343 17.38 -14.92 13.04
CA SER A 343 16.36 -15.19 12.00
C SER A 343 16.88 -15.30 10.54
N GLY A 344 18.07 -15.84 10.30
CA GLY A 344 18.61 -16.07 8.94
C GLY A 344 18.90 -14.80 8.12
N LYS A 345 18.80 -14.84 6.79
CA LYS A 345 18.92 -13.65 5.89
C LYS A 345 17.55 -13.17 5.42
N GLY A 346 17.38 -11.86 5.25
CA GLY A 346 16.14 -11.23 4.77
C GLY A 346 15.86 -11.40 3.28
N SER A 347 14.87 -10.68 2.76
CA SER A 347 14.56 -10.65 1.31
C SER A 347 15.58 -9.82 0.54
N PRO A 348 15.90 -10.18 -0.72
CA PRO A 348 16.64 -9.31 -1.62
C PRO A 348 15.89 -7.99 -1.83
N GLU A 349 16.55 -6.87 -1.59
CA GLU A 349 15.96 -5.53 -1.68
C GLU A 349 16.45 -4.80 -2.93
N TYR A 350 17.77 -4.81 -3.15
CA TYR A 350 18.39 -4.20 -4.32
C TYR A 350 19.57 -5.04 -4.84
N TRP A 351 20.01 -4.70 -6.05
CA TRP A 351 21.08 -5.38 -6.76
C TRP A 351 22.31 -4.48 -6.85
N VAL A 352 23.48 -5.09 -6.66
CA VAL A 352 24.77 -4.41 -6.73
C VAL A 352 25.73 -5.13 -7.64
N ALA A 353 26.62 -4.37 -8.27
CA ALA A 353 27.84 -4.87 -8.88
C ALA A 353 28.97 -4.76 -7.86
N VAL A 354 29.71 -5.84 -7.64
CA VAL A 354 30.91 -5.82 -6.78
C VAL A 354 32.09 -5.39 -7.64
N VAL A 355 32.65 -4.22 -7.34
CA VAL A 355 33.77 -3.63 -8.08
C VAL A 355 35.01 -3.65 -7.21
N LYS A 356 36.11 -4.15 -7.77
CA LYS A 356 37.44 -4.16 -7.15
C LYS A 356 38.36 -3.15 -7.84
N PRO A 357 39.42 -2.67 -7.16
CA PRO A 357 40.45 -1.82 -7.77
C PRO A 357 41.02 -2.43 -9.05
N GLY A 358 41.20 -1.60 -10.08
CA GLY A 358 41.67 -1.99 -11.41
C GLY A 358 40.57 -2.42 -12.38
N ARG A 359 39.30 -2.55 -11.94
CA ARG A 359 38.20 -2.92 -12.83
C ARG A 359 37.77 -1.76 -13.71
N VAL A 360 37.72 -1.97 -15.03
CA VAL A 360 37.08 -1.03 -15.97
C VAL A 360 35.56 -1.18 -15.86
N MET A 361 34.86 -0.08 -15.58
CA MET A 361 33.41 -0.06 -15.33
C MET A 361 32.60 0.39 -16.53
N PHE A 362 33.07 1.43 -17.20
CA PHE A 362 32.43 2.03 -18.36
C PHE A 362 33.45 2.26 -19.45
N GLU A 363 33.02 2.16 -20.69
CA GLU A 363 33.82 2.47 -21.87
C GLU A 363 33.04 3.36 -22.82
N ILE A 364 33.77 4.17 -23.59
CA ILE A 364 33.22 5.09 -24.58
C ILE A 364 34.09 5.10 -25.84
N ALA A 365 33.46 5.24 -27.01
CA ALA A 365 34.12 5.42 -28.31
C ALA A 365 33.25 6.26 -29.25
N GLY A 366 33.83 6.70 -30.36
CA GLY A 366 33.14 7.47 -31.40
C GLY A 366 32.94 8.94 -31.04
N VAL A 367 33.75 9.47 -30.13
CA VAL A 367 33.75 10.89 -29.72
C VAL A 367 35.19 11.39 -29.58
N SER A 368 35.41 12.70 -29.70
CA SER A 368 36.72 13.29 -29.44
C SER A 368 37.16 13.09 -27.98
N GLU A 369 38.47 13.11 -27.75
CA GLU A 369 39.06 12.92 -26.43
C GLU A 369 38.48 13.85 -25.36
N GLU A 370 38.33 15.13 -25.68
CA GLU A 370 37.79 16.13 -24.76
C GLU A 370 36.36 15.77 -24.31
N VAL A 371 35.54 15.33 -25.27
CA VAL A 371 34.16 14.93 -25.02
C VAL A 371 34.11 13.63 -24.22
N ALA A 372 34.98 12.66 -24.52
CA ALA A 372 35.09 11.42 -23.76
C ALA A 372 35.50 11.69 -22.31
N ARG A 373 36.52 12.53 -22.10
CA ARG A 373 37.06 12.84 -20.78
C ARG A 373 36.04 13.55 -19.91
N GLU A 374 35.29 14.51 -20.46
CA GLU A 374 34.26 15.21 -19.71
C GLU A 374 33.03 14.33 -19.45
N ALA A 375 32.62 13.49 -20.41
CA ALA A 375 31.54 12.51 -20.19
C ALA A 375 31.88 11.53 -19.05
N LEU A 376 33.11 11.01 -19.03
CA LEU A 376 33.59 10.09 -18.00
C LEU A 376 33.79 10.77 -16.65
N ARG A 377 34.17 12.05 -16.62
CA ARG A 377 34.22 12.88 -15.40
C ARG A 377 32.82 13.09 -14.80
N LEU A 378 31.82 13.36 -15.63
CA LEU A 378 30.44 13.47 -15.15
C LEU A 378 29.92 12.12 -14.60
N ALA A 379 30.34 11.01 -15.20
CA ALA A 379 30.01 9.67 -14.73
C ALA A 379 30.67 9.35 -13.38
N SER A 380 31.94 9.74 -13.16
CA SER A 380 32.65 9.47 -11.91
C SER A 380 31.97 10.12 -10.70
N HIS A 381 31.44 11.34 -10.85
CA HIS A 381 30.66 12.01 -9.79
C HIS A 381 29.35 11.29 -9.42
N LYS A 382 28.89 10.30 -10.21
CA LYS A 382 27.71 9.49 -9.91
C LYS A 382 28.05 8.19 -9.17
N LEU A 383 29.33 7.87 -9.02
CA LEU A 383 29.81 6.65 -8.40
C LEU A 383 30.35 6.92 -6.99
N PRO A 384 30.18 6.00 -6.03
CA PRO A 384 30.61 6.19 -4.65
C PRO A 384 32.10 5.81 -4.45
N ILE A 385 32.94 5.95 -5.48
CA ILE A 385 34.36 5.53 -5.45
C ILE A 385 35.24 6.48 -6.24
N LYS A 386 36.53 6.52 -5.89
CA LYS A 386 37.54 7.14 -6.72
C LYS A 386 37.77 6.33 -8.00
N THR A 387 37.88 7.05 -9.11
CA THR A 387 38.06 6.48 -10.44
C THR A 387 39.14 7.19 -11.22
N LYS A 388 39.80 6.47 -12.12
CA LYS A 388 40.77 7.00 -13.07
C LYS A 388 40.22 6.85 -14.50
N ILE A 389 40.36 7.90 -15.31
CA ILE A 389 40.10 7.83 -16.75
C ILE A 389 41.38 7.33 -17.42
N VAL A 390 41.24 6.38 -18.34
CA VAL A 390 42.35 5.74 -19.05
C VAL A 390 42.04 5.69 -20.54
N LYS A 391 43.05 5.85 -21.39
CA LYS A 391 42.95 5.49 -22.80
C LYS A 391 43.25 4.01 -22.96
N ARG A 392 42.72 3.42 -24.03
CA ARG A 392 43.02 2.02 -24.38
C ARG A 392 44.52 1.79 -24.58
N GLU A 393 45.17 2.68 -25.32
CA GLU A 393 46.61 2.63 -25.63
C GLU A 393 47.47 2.65 -24.36
N ASP A 394 47.13 3.49 -23.38
CA ASP A 394 47.86 3.61 -22.11
C ASP A 394 47.86 2.31 -21.28
N LEU A 395 46.79 1.51 -21.40
CA LEU A 395 46.67 0.23 -20.70
C LEU A 395 47.38 -0.90 -21.43
N GLU A 396 47.38 -0.88 -22.77
CA GLU A 396 48.10 -1.86 -23.60
C GLU A 396 49.62 -1.66 -23.46
N ALA A 397 50.11 -0.42 -23.35
CA ALA A 397 51.52 -0.11 -23.12
C ALA A 397 52.04 -0.57 -21.75
N GLN A 398 51.20 -0.61 -20.71
CA GLN A 398 51.58 -1.08 -19.38
C GLN A 398 51.77 -2.60 -19.29
N GLU A 399 51.20 -3.38 -20.21
CA GLU A 399 51.32 -4.85 -20.21
C GLU A 399 52.52 -5.36 -21.01
N VAL A 400 53.15 -4.52 -21.84
CA VAL A 400 54.33 -4.89 -22.65
C VAL A 400 55.64 -4.55 -21.91
N GLY A 401 55.56 -3.74 -20.84
CA GLY A 401 56.70 -3.29 -20.03
C GLY A 401 56.85 -3.96 -18.65
N GLU A 402 55.96 -4.89 -18.29
CA GLU A 402 56.10 -5.86 -17.19
C GLU A 402 56.42 -7.24 -17.78
#